data_AF-A0AAN6M147-F1
#
_entry.id   AF-A0AAN6M147-F1
#
_cell.length_a   1.000
_cell.length_b   1.000
_cell.length_c   1.000
_cell.angle_alpha   90.00
_cell.angle_beta   90.00
_cell.angle_gamma   90.00
#
_symmetry.space_group_name_H-M   'P 1'
#
loop_
_entity.id
_entity.type
_entity.pdbx_description
1 polymer ?
#
loop_
_entity_poly.entity_id
_entity_poly.type
_entity_poly.pdbx_seq_one_letter_code
_entity_poly.pdbx_strand_id
1 'polypeptide(L)'
;MPLSENPSWVLDPSMYTTRVLEPAYMSNEYFFPLPSTHIIDAGPRISPDGTTLLLNASKLDVITKFSTTRNIGDSPDNSVQSQELAYGALVSFLDFAAHEVPNEYPHAKSSGLQTLFKVLLSYVYFLHRSKSPMELHGLTSSTSTALERLVKNFIETLDQSLVSEISKTMKEKLLLALDQVKRKHPTETWGNDTQPDTDLTADDTTNNSTTPRLNSEHPKLTKSQAVEHVRRESALRTLEFYLSATALLPLKYFTTQSGFLGLGPASLLEGDTIFLIPGGSTPIIFAHIDNVLRRKIVDLRRRVGKKGLGGKIPSTEDLEKQIHELEARIGEKDGYQLVGEAYVEGVMQGEVVDSLESQIRRIDIF
;
A
#
# COMPACT_ATOMS: atom_id res chain seq x y z
N MET A 1 -23.31 -7.81 24.09
CA MET A 1 -23.06 -6.45 23.56
C MET A 1 -22.74 -6.55 22.08
N PRO A 2 -23.19 -5.57 21.26
CA PRO A 2 -22.66 -5.42 19.91
C PRO A 2 -21.15 -5.10 19.97
N LEU A 3 -20.42 -5.33 18.88
CA LEU A 3 -18.96 -5.13 18.86
C LEU A 3 -18.56 -3.63 18.90
N SER A 4 -19.49 -2.77 18.50
CA SER A 4 -19.47 -1.30 18.51
C SER A 4 -20.90 -0.79 18.76
N GLU A 5 -21.08 0.49 19.11
CA GLU A 5 -22.44 1.07 19.26
C GLU A 5 -23.20 1.17 17.94
N ASN A 6 -22.47 1.26 16.82
CA ASN A 6 -22.99 1.15 15.45
C ASN A 6 -22.66 -0.24 14.86
N PRO A 7 -23.47 -0.79 13.93
CA PRO A 7 -23.11 -1.99 13.17
C PRO A 7 -21.84 -1.76 12.33
N SER A 8 -20.97 -2.76 12.13
CA SER A 8 -19.67 -2.48 11.47
C SER A 8 -19.76 -2.16 9.98
N TRP A 9 -20.85 -2.55 9.33
CA TRP A 9 -21.16 -2.18 7.94
C TRP A 9 -21.63 -0.73 7.79
N VAL A 10 -21.93 -0.04 8.89
CA VAL A 10 -22.03 1.42 8.90
C VAL A 10 -20.61 1.96 9.06
N LEU A 11 -20.05 2.52 7.98
CA LEU A 11 -18.76 3.22 8.03
C LEU A 11 -18.79 4.26 9.15
N ASP A 12 -17.88 4.13 10.12
CA ASP A 12 -17.74 5.06 11.24
C ASP A 12 -17.58 6.49 10.71
N PRO A 13 -18.40 7.47 11.14
CA PRO A 13 -18.25 8.84 10.69
C PRO A 13 -17.02 9.60 11.25
N SER A 14 -16.05 8.92 11.88
CA SER A 14 -14.83 9.55 12.42
C SER A 14 -13.85 10.04 11.33
N MET A 15 -12.90 10.90 11.72
CA MET A 15 -12.01 11.62 10.77
C MET A 15 -11.09 10.72 9.95
N TYR A 16 -10.90 9.46 10.34
CA TYR A 16 -10.11 8.47 9.61
C TYR A 16 -10.88 7.80 8.47
N THR A 17 -12.19 8.04 8.39
CA THR A 17 -13.14 7.35 7.49
C THR A 17 -14.14 8.28 6.79
N THR A 18 -14.03 9.62 6.92
CA THR A 18 -15.08 10.54 6.42
C THR A 18 -14.73 11.72 5.53
N ARG A 19 -13.46 12.13 5.35
CA ARG A 19 -13.18 13.35 4.54
C ARG A 19 -12.02 13.28 3.56
N VAL A 20 -11.06 12.38 3.74
CA VAL A 20 -10.01 12.11 2.73
C VAL A 20 -10.35 10.84 1.96
N LEU A 21 -10.86 9.84 2.67
CA LEU A 21 -11.69 8.78 2.14
C LEU A 21 -13.15 9.16 2.42
N GLU A 22 -13.76 9.92 1.52
CA GLU A 22 -15.10 9.48 1.11
C GLU A 22 -14.91 8.06 0.52
N PRO A 23 -15.86 7.12 0.64
CA PRO A 23 -15.84 5.89 -0.14
C PRO A 23 -16.08 6.28 -1.61
N ALA A 24 -15.03 6.81 -2.25
CA ALA A 24 -15.10 7.54 -3.52
C ALA A 24 -15.24 6.59 -4.73
N TYR A 25 -15.26 5.28 -4.45
CA TYR A 25 -15.76 4.22 -5.31
C TYR A 25 -17.28 4.08 -5.30
N MET A 26 -17.97 4.43 -4.20
CA MET A 26 -19.44 4.42 -4.13
C MET A 26 -20.08 5.66 -4.80
N SER A 27 -19.30 6.66 -5.20
CA SER A 27 -19.81 7.96 -5.66
C SER A 27 -19.56 8.31 -7.13
N ASN A 28 -19.08 7.38 -7.97
CA ASN A 28 -18.90 7.65 -9.40
C ASN A 28 -19.10 6.43 -10.32
N GLU A 29 -19.75 6.68 -11.46
CA GLU A 29 -20.27 5.69 -12.41
C GLU A 29 -19.19 5.00 -13.28
N TYR A 30 -18.55 3.91 -12.82
CA TYR A 30 -17.94 2.89 -13.71
C TYR A 30 -17.98 1.48 -13.04
N PHE A 31 -18.52 0.48 -13.74
CA PHE A 31 -18.65 -0.93 -13.29
C PHE A 31 -17.49 -1.81 -13.80
N PHE A 32 -17.18 -3.03 -13.33
CA PHE A 32 -17.78 -3.95 -12.33
C PHE A 32 -16.70 -4.41 -11.30
N PRO A 33 -16.85 -5.57 -10.59
CA PRO A 33 -16.16 -6.77 -11.09
C PRO A 33 -16.91 -8.11 -10.93
N LEU A 34 -18.25 -8.13 -10.90
CA LEU A 34 -19.03 -9.32 -11.26
C LEU A 34 -20.25 -8.88 -12.09
N PRO A 35 -20.57 -9.54 -13.22
CA PRO A 35 -21.77 -9.23 -13.99
C PRO A 35 -23.02 -9.41 -13.11
N SER A 36 -24.12 -8.77 -13.50
CA SER A 36 -25.42 -8.99 -12.87
C SER A 36 -25.90 -10.41 -13.17
N THR A 37 -25.50 -11.35 -12.33
CA THR A 37 -25.80 -12.77 -12.47
C THR A 37 -27.31 -13.00 -12.41
N HIS A 38 -27.79 -14.13 -12.94
CA HIS A 38 -29.21 -14.50 -12.86
C HIS A 38 -29.67 -14.93 -11.44
N ILE A 39 -28.98 -14.51 -10.38
CA ILE A 39 -29.41 -14.74 -8.99
C ILE A 39 -30.70 -13.95 -8.71
N ILE A 40 -31.78 -14.70 -8.51
CA ILE A 40 -33.16 -14.19 -8.37
C ILE A 40 -33.37 -13.40 -7.05
N ASP A 41 -32.40 -13.38 -6.14
CA ASP A 41 -32.46 -12.65 -4.87
C ASP A 41 -31.50 -11.44 -4.83
N ALA A 42 -32.09 -10.25 -4.69
CA ALA A 42 -31.76 -9.09 -5.53
C ALA A 42 -30.85 -8.02 -4.90
N GLY A 43 -30.00 -8.38 -3.93
CA GLY A 43 -29.01 -7.45 -3.37
C GLY A 43 -28.83 -7.51 -1.84
N PRO A 44 -28.24 -6.48 -1.23
CA PRO A 44 -28.04 -6.40 0.22
C PRO A 44 -29.39 -6.38 0.97
N ARG A 45 -29.44 -7.06 2.12
CA ARG A 45 -30.60 -7.08 3.02
C ARG A 45 -30.15 -6.81 4.44
N ILE A 46 -30.90 -6.02 5.20
CA ILE A 46 -30.64 -5.79 6.63
C ILE A 46 -31.54 -6.73 7.45
N SER A 47 -31.02 -7.31 8.54
CA SER A 47 -31.77 -8.15 9.46
C SER A 47 -32.89 -7.38 10.19
N PRO A 48 -33.95 -8.04 10.69
CA PRO A 48 -35.09 -7.36 11.32
C PRO A 48 -34.74 -6.54 12.57
N ASP A 49 -33.64 -6.85 13.24
CA ASP A 49 -33.11 -6.13 14.41
C ASP A 49 -32.16 -4.98 14.03
N GLY A 50 -31.87 -4.78 12.74
CA GLY A 50 -30.99 -3.72 12.24
C GLY A 50 -29.49 -3.94 12.49
N THR A 51 -29.08 -5.12 12.99
CA THR A 51 -27.67 -5.35 13.37
C THR A 51 -26.83 -5.94 12.25
N THR A 52 -27.41 -6.77 11.38
CA THR A 52 -26.67 -7.61 10.44
C THR A 52 -27.00 -7.23 9.00
N LEU A 53 -25.96 -6.99 8.20
CA LEU A 53 -26.07 -6.83 6.75
C LEU A 53 -25.78 -8.17 6.07
N LEU A 54 -26.78 -8.71 5.39
CA LEU A 54 -26.70 -9.90 4.57
C LEU A 54 -26.31 -9.50 3.15
N LEU A 55 -25.16 -9.97 2.67
CA LEU A 55 -24.58 -9.56 1.40
C LEU A 55 -24.25 -10.77 0.53
N ASN A 56 -24.54 -10.70 -0.77
CA ASN A 56 -24.03 -11.69 -1.73
C ASN A 56 -22.60 -11.28 -2.09
N ALA A 57 -21.63 -12.16 -1.89
CA ALA A 57 -20.23 -11.89 -2.19
C ALA A 57 -19.49 -13.17 -2.62
N SER A 58 -18.49 -13.03 -3.49
CA SER A 58 -17.57 -14.09 -3.85
C SER A 58 -16.26 -13.91 -3.10
N LYS A 59 -15.73 -14.97 -2.49
CA LYS A 59 -14.45 -14.90 -1.77
C LYS A 59 -13.32 -14.88 -2.81
N LEU A 60 -12.53 -13.80 -2.84
CA LEU A 60 -11.34 -13.73 -3.67
C LEU A 60 -10.20 -14.51 -3.02
N ASP A 61 -9.74 -14.07 -1.85
CA ASP A 61 -8.55 -14.66 -1.20
C ASP A 61 -8.42 -14.27 0.30
N VAL A 62 -7.38 -14.74 0.97
CA VAL A 62 -7.01 -14.40 2.35
C VAL A 62 -5.65 -13.69 2.37
N ILE A 63 -5.55 -12.60 3.14
CA ILE A 63 -4.31 -11.85 3.35
C ILE A 63 -3.36 -12.67 4.23
N THR A 64 -2.16 -12.92 3.72
CA THR A 64 -1.13 -13.73 4.40
C THR A 64 -0.02 -12.90 5.01
N LYS A 65 0.38 -11.80 4.36
CA LYS A 65 1.45 -10.89 4.78
C LYS A 65 1.10 -9.46 4.41
N PHE A 66 1.55 -8.49 5.20
CA PHE A 66 1.43 -7.07 4.89
C PHE A 66 2.61 -6.29 5.45
N SER A 67 2.85 -5.10 4.90
CA SER A 67 3.72 -4.10 5.52
C SER A 67 3.09 -2.71 5.37
N THR A 68 3.48 -1.78 6.24
CA THR A 68 2.81 -0.48 6.39
C THR A 68 3.52 0.58 5.56
N THR A 69 2.76 1.44 4.86
CA THR A 69 3.30 2.69 4.31
C THR A 69 3.47 3.69 5.45
N ARG A 70 4.45 3.45 6.34
CA ARG A 70 4.75 4.39 7.42
C ARG A 70 5.30 5.69 6.85
N ASN A 71 4.94 6.77 7.52
CA ASN A 71 5.16 8.14 7.08
C ASN A 71 6.66 8.43 6.94
N ILE A 72 7.14 8.53 5.70
CA ILE A 72 8.50 8.93 5.36
C ILE A 72 8.68 10.46 5.47
N GLY A 73 7.59 11.25 5.49
CA GLY A 73 7.63 12.72 5.37
C GLY A 73 6.85 13.58 6.38
N ASP A 74 6.08 13.03 7.32
CA ASP A 74 5.10 13.83 8.10
C ASP A 74 5.66 14.68 9.25
N SER A 75 6.96 14.61 9.52
CA SER A 75 7.58 15.53 10.48
C SER A 75 8.15 16.74 9.72
N PRO A 76 7.57 17.94 9.85
CA PRO A 76 8.11 19.16 9.22
C PRO A 76 9.47 19.55 9.79
N ASP A 77 9.82 19.06 10.98
CA ASP A 77 11.17 19.15 11.50
C ASP A 77 12.06 18.05 10.92
N ASN A 78 13.23 18.47 10.40
CA ASN A 78 14.38 17.64 10.04
C ASN A 78 15.06 17.00 11.28
N SER A 79 14.27 16.59 12.28
CA SER A 79 14.73 15.92 13.48
C SER A 79 15.32 14.55 13.14
N VAL A 80 16.28 14.11 13.96
CA VAL A 80 16.86 12.76 13.84
C VAL A 80 15.74 11.70 13.87
N GLN A 81 14.76 11.85 14.77
CA GLN A 81 13.63 10.92 14.91
C GLN A 81 12.78 10.80 13.63
N SER A 82 12.64 11.88 12.86
CA SER A 82 11.97 11.88 11.54
C SER A 82 12.73 10.98 10.56
N GLN A 83 14.05 11.13 10.52
CA GLN A 83 14.94 10.36 9.65
C GLN A 83 14.95 8.87 10.05
N GLU A 84 14.97 8.54 11.34
CA GLU A 84 14.88 7.16 11.84
C GLU A 84 13.58 6.46 11.45
N LEU A 85 12.45 7.19 11.47
CA LEU A 85 11.15 6.67 11.05
C LEU A 85 11.08 6.42 9.54
N ALA A 86 11.55 7.38 8.74
CA ALA A 86 11.63 7.26 7.28
C ALA A 86 12.55 6.10 6.86
N TYR A 87 13.72 5.99 7.50
CA TYR A 87 14.65 4.89 7.37
C TYR A 87 13.98 3.53 7.67
N GLY A 88 13.28 3.43 8.81
CA GLY A 88 12.62 2.20 9.22
C GLY A 88 11.50 1.77 8.25
N ALA A 89 10.78 2.73 7.69
CA ALA A 89 9.78 2.48 6.64
C ALA A 89 10.42 1.97 5.35
N LEU A 90 11.52 2.58 4.89
CA LEU A 90 12.23 2.16 3.67
C LEU A 90 12.85 0.76 3.81
N VAL A 91 13.47 0.44 4.94
CA VAL A 91 13.98 -0.92 5.21
C VAL A 91 12.82 -1.93 5.23
N SER A 92 11.72 -1.63 5.94
CA SER A 92 10.55 -2.52 5.98
C SER A 92 9.87 -2.72 4.62
N PHE A 93 10.02 -1.77 3.69
CA PHE A 93 9.58 -1.90 2.30
C PHE A 93 10.52 -2.80 1.48
N LEU A 94 11.83 -2.59 1.58
CA LEU A 94 12.83 -3.44 0.93
C LEU A 94 12.75 -4.89 1.42
N ASP A 95 12.61 -5.11 2.72
CA ASP A 95 12.45 -6.44 3.31
C ASP A 95 11.21 -7.15 2.75
N PHE A 96 10.06 -6.46 2.66
CA PHE A 96 8.84 -7.02 2.06
C PHE A 96 9.04 -7.32 0.57
N ALA A 97 9.68 -6.42 -0.18
CA ALA A 97 9.97 -6.62 -1.61
C ALA A 97 10.95 -7.78 -1.86
N ALA A 98 11.86 -8.07 -0.93
CA ALA A 98 12.80 -9.19 -1.03
C ALA A 98 12.15 -10.54 -0.68
N HIS A 99 11.25 -10.59 0.30
CA HIS A 99 10.72 -11.84 0.83
C HIS A 99 9.36 -12.22 0.23
N GLU A 100 8.42 -11.28 0.23
CA GLU A 100 6.99 -11.56 -0.01
C GLU A 100 6.56 -11.31 -1.47
N VAL A 101 7.25 -10.42 -2.18
CA VAL A 101 6.94 -10.10 -3.58
C VAL A 101 7.55 -11.15 -4.50
N PRO A 102 6.76 -11.83 -5.36
CA PRO A 102 7.28 -12.85 -6.26
C PRO A 102 8.12 -12.21 -7.38
N ASN A 103 9.06 -12.96 -7.97
CA ASN A 103 9.93 -12.45 -9.03
C ASN A 103 9.11 -12.05 -10.28
N GLU A 104 8.18 -12.92 -10.67
CA GLU A 104 7.18 -12.70 -11.69
C GLU A 104 5.80 -12.73 -11.04
N TYR A 105 4.94 -11.77 -11.36
CA TYR A 105 3.58 -11.71 -10.86
C TYR A 105 2.66 -12.56 -11.74
N PRO A 106 2.11 -13.68 -11.23
CA PRO A 106 1.49 -14.70 -12.07
C PRO A 106 0.23 -14.20 -12.80
N HIS A 107 -0.48 -13.24 -12.22
CA HIS A 107 -1.74 -12.73 -12.79
C HIS A 107 -1.55 -11.76 -13.95
N ALA A 108 -0.47 -10.97 -13.95
CA ALA A 108 -0.19 -9.98 -15.01
C ALA A 108 1.00 -10.34 -15.92
N LYS A 109 1.77 -11.41 -15.61
CA LYS A 109 2.99 -11.83 -16.36
C LYS A 109 4.02 -10.70 -16.50
N SER A 110 4.11 -9.88 -15.46
CA SER A 110 5.08 -8.78 -15.31
C SER A 110 6.00 -9.05 -14.12
N SER A 111 7.08 -8.30 -13.97
CA SER A 111 7.90 -8.35 -12.75
C SER A 111 7.03 -8.08 -11.51
N GLY A 112 7.21 -8.84 -10.44
CA GLY A 112 6.48 -8.58 -9.20
C GLY A 112 6.89 -7.28 -8.52
N LEU A 113 8.16 -6.85 -8.67
CA LEU A 113 8.59 -5.52 -8.20
C LEU A 113 7.88 -4.41 -8.97
N GLN A 114 7.86 -4.50 -10.31
CA GLN A 114 7.11 -3.59 -11.19
C GLN A 114 5.62 -3.53 -10.79
N THR A 115 5.05 -4.70 -10.47
CA THR A 115 3.66 -4.86 -10.03
C THR A 115 3.39 -4.21 -8.67
N LEU A 116 4.30 -4.36 -7.70
CA LEU A 116 4.24 -3.66 -6.42
C LEU A 116 4.21 -2.14 -6.60
N PHE A 117 5.05 -1.61 -7.50
CA PHE A 117 5.04 -0.17 -7.81
C PHE A 117 3.74 0.29 -8.50
N LYS A 118 3.09 -0.53 -9.33
CA LYS A 118 1.74 -0.22 -9.84
C LYS A 118 0.70 -0.20 -8.72
N VAL A 119 0.70 -1.22 -7.84
CA VAL A 119 -0.21 -1.31 -6.68
C VAL A 119 -0.09 -0.06 -5.81
N LEU A 120 1.13 0.41 -5.58
CA LEU A 120 1.40 1.68 -4.94
C LEU A 120 0.82 2.86 -5.76
N LEU A 121 1.26 3.07 -7.00
CA LEU A 121 0.84 4.22 -7.82
C LEU A 121 -0.67 4.26 -8.16
N SER A 122 -1.40 3.16 -8.00
CA SER A 122 -2.86 3.08 -8.19
C SER A 122 -3.63 4.15 -7.40
N TYR A 123 -3.16 4.46 -6.19
CA TYR A 123 -3.80 5.45 -5.33
C TYR A 123 -3.63 6.89 -5.86
N VAL A 124 -2.49 7.20 -6.48
CA VAL A 124 -2.25 8.50 -7.15
C VAL A 124 -3.20 8.68 -8.32
N TYR A 125 -3.34 7.64 -9.15
CA TYR A 125 -4.25 7.67 -10.29
C TYR A 125 -5.70 7.94 -9.85
N PHE A 126 -6.14 7.26 -8.79
CA PHE A 126 -7.46 7.45 -8.19
C PHE A 126 -7.70 8.91 -7.72
N LEU A 127 -6.73 9.49 -6.99
CA LEU A 127 -6.82 10.89 -6.55
C LEU A 127 -6.85 11.88 -7.71
N HIS A 128 -6.00 11.70 -8.72
CA HIS A 128 -5.81 12.72 -9.75
C HIS A 128 -6.91 12.72 -10.84
N ARG A 129 -7.69 11.63 -10.99
CA ARG A 129 -8.83 11.48 -11.93
C ARG A 129 -8.55 11.93 -13.39
N SER A 130 -7.29 12.13 -13.77
CA SER A 130 -6.90 12.78 -15.01
C SER A 130 -6.59 11.77 -16.11
N LYS A 131 -6.97 12.11 -17.34
CA LYS A 131 -7.14 11.15 -18.43
C LYS A 131 -5.83 10.79 -19.12
N SER A 132 -5.10 9.80 -18.62
CA SER A 132 -4.26 8.91 -19.44
C SER A 132 -3.66 7.74 -18.62
N PRO A 133 -4.15 6.49 -18.77
CA PRO A 133 -3.43 5.30 -18.29
C PRO A 133 -2.09 5.07 -19.01
N MET A 134 -1.88 5.71 -20.17
CA MET A 134 -0.80 5.38 -21.10
C MET A 134 0.59 5.85 -20.64
N GLU A 135 0.67 6.73 -19.64
CA GLU A 135 1.94 7.24 -19.11
C GLU A 135 2.56 6.35 -18.03
N LEU A 136 1.75 5.47 -17.40
CA LEU A 136 2.23 4.62 -16.31
C LEU A 136 3.22 3.54 -16.78
N HIS A 137 3.07 3.04 -18.01
CA HIS A 137 3.96 2.00 -18.54
C HIS A 137 5.43 2.45 -18.57
N GLY A 138 5.71 3.70 -18.99
CA GLY A 138 7.07 4.26 -18.98
C GLY A 138 7.63 4.50 -17.58
N LEU A 139 6.78 4.87 -16.61
CA LEU A 139 7.15 4.91 -15.19
C LEU A 139 7.64 3.53 -14.71
N THR A 140 6.88 2.49 -15.03
CA THR A 140 7.12 1.14 -14.49
C THR A 140 8.40 0.48 -15.02
N SER A 141 8.89 0.83 -16.21
CA SER A 141 10.17 0.32 -16.72
C SER A 141 11.42 0.90 -16.04
N SER A 142 11.28 1.91 -15.16
CA SER A 142 12.40 2.53 -14.44
C SER A 142 12.31 2.33 -12.91
N THR A 143 11.41 1.48 -12.40
CA THR A 143 11.12 1.42 -10.96
C THR A 143 12.26 0.85 -10.11
N SER A 144 12.98 -0.17 -10.59
CA SER A 144 14.17 -0.71 -9.92
C SER A 144 15.30 0.33 -9.85
N THR A 145 15.56 1.05 -10.94
CA THR A 145 16.54 2.14 -10.93
C THR A 145 16.10 3.31 -10.04
N ALA A 146 14.80 3.60 -9.99
CA ALA A 146 14.23 4.63 -9.11
C ALA A 146 14.38 4.28 -7.62
N LEU A 147 14.09 3.03 -7.25
CA LEU A 147 14.31 2.50 -5.92
C LEU A 147 15.78 2.53 -5.53
N GLU A 148 16.67 2.14 -6.44
CA GLU A 148 18.12 2.21 -6.19
C GLU A 148 18.61 3.66 -6.01
N ARG A 149 18.13 4.61 -6.83
CA ARG A 149 18.48 6.04 -6.68
C ARG A 149 17.94 6.60 -5.36
N LEU A 150 16.72 6.27 -4.98
CA LEU A 150 16.13 6.65 -3.68
C LEU A 150 17.01 6.16 -2.51
N VAL A 151 17.41 4.89 -2.50
CA VAL A 151 18.26 4.34 -1.44
C VAL A 151 19.63 5.03 -1.41
N LYS A 152 20.23 5.34 -2.58
CA LYS A 152 21.48 6.12 -2.67
C LYS A 152 21.32 7.53 -2.11
N ASN A 153 20.31 8.28 -2.55
CA ASN A 153 19.98 9.62 -2.04
C ASN A 153 19.80 9.61 -0.50
N PHE A 154 19.13 8.59 0.03
CA PHE A 154 18.92 8.44 1.47
C PHE A 154 20.23 8.15 2.23
N ILE A 155 21.10 7.30 1.66
CA ILE A 155 22.43 7.03 2.22
C ILE A 155 23.33 8.28 2.20
N GLU A 156 23.32 9.06 1.11
CA GLU A 156 24.05 10.32 1.01
C GLU A 156 23.56 11.34 2.06
N THR A 157 22.25 11.37 2.33
CA THR A 157 21.65 12.19 3.39
C THR A 157 22.09 11.73 4.79
N LEU A 158 22.20 10.41 5.02
CA LEU A 158 22.72 9.86 6.29
C LEU A 158 24.21 10.14 6.49
N ASP A 159 25.02 10.12 5.44
CA ASP A 159 26.45 10.45 5.49
C ASP A 159 26.71 11.94 5.79
N GLN A 160 25.75 12.83 5.46
CA GLN A 160 25.79 14.25 5.83
C GLN A 160 25.35 14.53 7.28
N SER A 161 24.70 13.56 7.95
CA SER A 161 24.24 13.70 9.33
C SER A 161 25.39 13.44 10.33
N LEU A 162 25.53 14.32 11.32
CA LEU A 162 26.64 14.30 12.31
C LEU A 162 26.65 13.07 13.26
N VAL A 163 25.66 12.16 13.17
CA VAL A 163 25.50 11.01 14.07
C VAL A 163 26.14 9.75 13.47
N SER A 164 27.47 9.71 13.45
CA SER A 164 28.26 8.76 12.65
C SER A 164 27.97 7.27 12.90
N GLU A 165 27.76 6.84 14.15
CA GLU A 165 27.59 5.42 14.48
C GLU A 165 26.19 4.87 14.11
N ILE A 166 25.13 5.63 14.42
CA ILE A 166 23.75 5.25 14.07
C ILE A 166 23.57 5.27 12.55
N SER A 167 24.02 6.32 11.86
CA SER A 167 24.01 6.41 10.40
C SER A 167 24.72 5.23 9.73
N LYS A 168 25.84 4.75 10.30
CA LYS A 168 26.57 3.59 9.76
C LYS A 168 25.75 2.30 9.83
N THR A 169 25.19 1.95 10.99
CA THR A 169 24.34 0.74 11.12
C THR A 169 23.09 0.82 10.24
N MET A 170 22.53 2.01 10.04
CA MET A 170 21.41 2.24 9.13
C MET A 170 21.81 2.00 7.67
N LYS A 171 22.91 2.61 7.23
CA LYS A 171 23.48 2.44 5.88
C LYS A 171 23.77 0.98 5.53
N GLU A 172 24.39 0.23 6.45
CA GLU A 172 24.68 -1.20 6.28
C GLU A 172 23.39 -2.02 6.07
N LYS A 173 22.35 -1.76 6.85
CA LYS A 173 21.04 -2.44 6.73
C LYS A 173 20.31 -2.09 5.45
N LEU A 174 20.29 -0.81 5.03
CA LEU A 174 19.70 -0.39 3.75
C LEU A 174 20.38 -1.06 2.55
N LEU A 175 21.72 -1.09 2.54
CA LEU A 175 22.48 -1.74 1.48
C LEU A 175 22.23 -3.26 1.45
N LEU A 176 22.16 -3.91 2.62
CA LEU A 176 21.84 -5.33 2.73
C LEU A 176 20.42 -5.64 2.23
N ALA A 177 19.43 -4.85 2.62
CA ALA A 177 18.04 -5.03 2.19
C ALA A 177 17.89 -4.79 0.68
N LEU A 178 18.51 -3.74 0.12
CA LEU A 178 18.54 -3.50 -1.32
C LEU A 178 19.22 -4.65 -2.08
N ASP A 179 20.34 -5.18 -1.59
CA ASP A 179 21.01 -6.34 -2.19
C ASP A 179 20.13 -7.60 -2.16
N GLN A 180 19.35 -7.83 -1.11
CA GLN A 180 18.36 -8.91 -1.07
C GLN A 180 17.27 -8.72 -2.13
N VAL A 181 16.74 -7.50 -2.31
CA VAL A 181 15.79 -7.18 -3.40
C VAL A 181 16.44 -7.42 -4.77
N LYS A 182 17.70 -7.00 -4.97
CA LYS A 182 18.44 -7.25 -6.23
C LYS A 182 18.60 -8.74 -6.53
N ARG A 183 18.96 -9.54 -5.52
CA ARG A 183 19.09 -11.01 -5.65
C ARG A 183 17.74 -11.70 -5.88
N LYS A 184 16.67 -11.20 -5.27
CA LYS A 184 15.30 -11.69 -5.48
C LYS A 184 14.81 -11.39 -6.89
N HIS A 185 15.05 -10.18 -7.40
CA HIS A 185 14.54 -9.70 -8.70
C HIS A 185 15.68 -9.47 -9.70
N PRO A 186 16.35 -10.52 -10.21
CA PRO A 186 17.53 -10.37 -11.07
C PRO A 186 17.23 -9.94 -12.52
N THR A 187 15.96 -10.01 -12.93
CA THR A 187 15.48 -9.59 -14.27
C THR A 187 15.25 -8.08 -14.38
N GLU A 188 15.33 -7.36 -13.26
CA GLU A 188 15.15 -5.91 -13.18
C GLU A 188 16.39 -5.14 -13.69
N THR A 189 16.17 -3.96 -14.27
CA THR A 189 17.24 -3.06 -14.73
C THR A 189 17.83 -2.25 -13.57
N TRP A 190 18.53 -2.94 -12.68
CA TRP A 190 19.32 -2.34 -11.61
C TRP A 190 20.54 -1.62 -12.15
N GLY A 191 20.68 -0.34 -11.83
CA GLY A 191 21.96 0.38 -11.80
C GLY A 191 22.84 0.40 -13.06
N ASN A 192 22.44 -0.25 -14.17
CA ASN A 192 23.17 -0.17 -15.42
C ASN A 192 23.24 1.28 -15.84
N ASP A 193 24.45 1.77 -16.05
CA ASP A 193 24.72 3.04 -16.68
C ASP A 193 24.18 3.00 -18.13
N THR A 194 22.88 3.29 -18.28
CA THR A 194 22.58 4.47 -19.08
C THR A 194 23.35 5.59 -18.41
N GLN A 195 24.59 5.81 -18.84
CA GLN A 195 25.23 7.10 -18.64
C GLN A 195 24.16 8.11 -19.04
N PRO A 196 23.70 9.02 -18.17
CA PRO A 196 23.24 10.28 -18.71
C PRO A 196 24.36 10.75 -19.65
N ASP A 197 24.05 11.12 -20.90
CA ASP A 197 25.05 11.61 -21.85
C ASP A 197 25.70 12.88 -21.24
N THR A 198 26.74 12.70 -20.41
CA THR A 198 27.21 13.70 -19.44
C THR A 198 28.24 14.66 -19.98
N ASP A 199 28.45 14.66 -21.29
CA ASP A 199 29.32 15.61 -22.00
C ASP A 199 28.72 17.03 -22.10
N LEU A 200 27.78 17.37 -21.19
CA LEU A 200 26.99 18.60 -21.16
C LEU A 200 26.72 19.11 -19.72
N THR A 201 27.72 19.07 -18.83
CA THR A 201 27.71 19.97 -17.66
C THR A 201 28.27 21.32 -18.04
N ALA A 202 27.44 22.36 -17.98
CA ALA A 202 27.83 23.73 -18.28
C ALA A 202 28.78 24.29 -17.23
N ASP A 203 29.91 24.83 -17.68
CA ASP A 203 30.77 25.71 -16.91
C ASP A 203 30.73 27.10 -17.55
N ASP A 204 29.77 27.94 -17.14
CA ASP A 204 29.89 29.39 -17.35
C ASP A 204 29.07 30.23 -16.35
N THR A 205 29.74 30.59 -15.26
CA THR A 205 29.59 31.91 -14.64
C THR A 205 30.97 32.57 -14.72
N THR A 206 31.24 33.47 -15.67
CA THR A 206 30.86 34.89 -15.61
C THR A 206 31.40 35.73 -16.78
N ASN A 207 30.61 36.72 -17.19
CA ASN A 207 31.01 38.05 -17.69
C ASN A 207 32.06 38.20 -18.81
N ASN A 208 31.56 38.63 -19.98
CA ASN A 208 32.14 39.68 -20.84
C ASN A 208 33.64 39.63 -21.21
N SER A 209 33.98 39.01 -22.34
CA SER A 209 34.88 39.64 -23.33
C SER A 209 34.72 39.03 -24.74
N THR A 210 35.26 39.70 -25.75
CA THR A 210 34.84 39.56 -27.16
C THR A 210 35.78 38.68 -28.00
N THR A 211 35.20 37.91 -28.95
CA THR A 211 35.85 37.14 -30.05
C THR A 211 36.52 35.79 -29.68
N PRO A 212 36.73 34.85 -30.64
CA PRO A 212 36.13 34.66 -31.96
C PRO A 212 35.42 33.28 -32.12
N ARG A 213 34.84 33.00 -33.31
CA ARG A 213 34.11 31.75 -33.63
C ARG A 213 34.96 30.48 -33.43
N LEU A 214 34.52 29.60 -32.52
CA LEU A 214 34.80 28.15 -32.58
C LEU A 214 33.53 27.41 -33.00
N ASN A 215 33.67 26.42 -33.88
CA ASN A 215 32.59 25.47 -34.20
C ASN A 215 32.60 24.37 -33.13
N SER A 216 31.83 24.52 -32.05
CA SER A 216 31.50 23.38 -31.19
C SER A 216 30.25 22.67 -31.73
N GLU A 217 30.47 21.56 -32.43
CA GLU A 217 29.41 20.61 -32.77
C GLU A 217 29.01 19.82 -31.51
N HIS A 218 28.35 20.48 -30.56
CA HIS A 218 27.69 19.75 -29.47
C HIS A 218 26.63 18.83 -30.09
N PRO A 219 26.61 17.52 -29.75
CA PRO A 219 25.62 16.60 -30.28
C PRO A 219 24.24 17.08 -29.85
N LYS A 220 23.41 17.47 -30.83
CA LYS A 220 22.02 17.86 -30.58
C LYS A 220 21.29 16.63 -30.08
N LEU A 221 21.06 16.57 -28.76
CA LEU A 221 20.25 15.55 -28.12
C LEU A 221 18.96 15.39 -28.93
N THR A 222 18.66 14.17 -29.39
CA THR A 222 17.48 13.97 -30.22
C THR A 222 16.24 14.33 -29.42
N LYS A 223 15.20 14.88 -30.07
CA LYS A 223 13.94 15.23 -29.37
C LYS A 223 13.37 14.05 -28.58
N SER A 224 13.64 12.82 -29.01
CA SER A 224 13.26 11.59 -28.29
C SER A 224 13.99 11.43 -26.95
N GLN A 225 15.32 11.60 -26.91
CA GLN A 225 16.12 11.50 -25.68
C GLN A 225 15.73 12.57 -24.66
N ALA A 226 15.49 13.81 -25.11
CA ALA A 226 15.06 14.90 -24.23
C ALA A 226 13.70 14.63 -23.58
N VAL A 227 12.73 14.11 -24.33
CA VAL A 227 11.39 13.74 -23.81
C VAL A 227 11.51 12.61 -22.79
N GLU A 228 12.35 11.60 -23.04
CA GLU A 228 12.49 10.47 -22.14
C GLU A 228 13.21 10.83 -20.84
N HIS A 229 14.21 11.72 -20.88
CA HIS A 229 14.84 12.27 -19.68
C HIS A 229 13.85 13.04 -18.79
N VAL A 230 13.01 13.90 -19.40
CA VAL A 230 11.97 14.65 -18.67
C VAL A 230 10.93 13.70 -18.04
N ARG A 231 10.52 12.64 -18.75
CA ARG A 231 9.65 11.60 -18.19
C ARG A 231 10.29 10.87 -17.01
N ARG A 232 11.58 10.53 -17.09
CA ARG A 232 12.30 9.83 -16.03
C ARG A 232 12.49 10.67 -14.77
N GLU A 233 12.85 11.94 -14.90
CA GLU A 233 12.90 12.86 -13.75
C GLU A 233 11.50 13.13 -13.16
N SER A 234 10.46 13.21 -13.99
CA SER A 234 9.08 13.29 -13.50
C SER A 234 8.68 12.02 -12.76
N ALA A 235 9.00 10.83 -13.27
CA ALA A 235 8.75 9.54 -12.62
C ALA A 235 9.40 9.44 -11.24
N LEU A 236 10.67 9.87 -11.14
CA LEU A 236 11.42 9.89 -9.89
C LEU A 236 10.79 10.83 -8.87
N ARG A 237 10.50 12.08 -9.28
CA ARG A 237 9.81 13.05 -8.42
C ARG A 237 8.42 12.57 -8.03
N THR A 238 7.69 11.88 -8.91
CA THR A 238 6.40 11.26 -8.58
C THR A 238 6.56 10.11 -7.60
N LEU A 239 7.66 9.33 -7.65
CA LEU A 239 7.90 8.25 -6.68
C LEU A 239 8.39 8.77 -5.33
N GLU A 240 9.30 9.74 -5.31
CA GLU A 240 9.73 10.45 -4.10
C GLU A 240 8.53 11.18 -3.45
N PHE A 241 7.71 11.86 -4.26
CA PHE A 241 6.43 12.41 -3.85
C PHE A 241 5.49 11.31 -3.37
N TYR A 242 5.43 10.14 -4.00
CA TYR A 242 4.52 9.06 -3.56
C TYR A 242 4.94 8.45 -2.22
N LEU A 243 6.23 8.21 -2.02
CA LEU A 243 6.75 7.71 -0.74
C LEU A 243 6.60 8.74 0.38
N SER A 244 6.62 10.04 0.06
CA SER A 244 6.32 11.13 1.00
C SER A 244 4.82 11.50 1.10
N ALA A 245 3.96 11.14 0.14
CA ALA A 245 2.52 11.46 0.13
C ALA A 245 1.64 10.27 0.56
N THR A 246 2.13 9.03 0.46
CA THR A 246 1.58 7.90 1.23
C THR A 246 1.79 8.06 2.71
N ALA A 247 2.68 8.94 3.15
CA ALA A 247 2.71 9.36 4.54
C ALA A 247 1.35 9.96 4.98
N LEU A 248 0.62 10.62 4.08
CA LEU A 248 -0.64 11.26 4.42
C LEU A 248 -1.79 10.27 4.68
N LEU A 249 -1.63 8.98 4.33
CA LEU A 249 -2.65 7.96 4.55
C LEU A 249 -2.07 6.66 5.12
N PRO A 250 -2.60 6.16 6.23
CA PRO A 250 -2.12 4.94 6.85
C PRO A 250 -2.63 3.73 6.05
N LEU A 251 -1.93 3.40 4.97
CA LEU A 251 -2.21 2.24 4.11
C LEU A 251 -1.21 1.10 4.38
N LYS A 252 -1.57 -0.07 3.87
CA LYS A 252 -0.77 -1.30 3.94
C LYS A 252 -0.80 -1.97 2.59
N TYR A 253 0.38 -2.24 2.03
CA TYR A 253 0.52 -3.14 0.90
C TYR A 253 0.61 -4.57 1.44
N PHE A 254 0.00 -5.52 0.73
CA PHE A 254 -0.18 -6.88 1.21
C PHE A 254 -0.01 -7.92 0.09
N THR A 255 0.24 -9.16 0.52
CA THR A 255 0.15 -10.36 -0.32
C THR A 255 -0.94 -11.28 0.21
N THR A 256 -1.44 -12.16 -0.67
CA THR A 256 -2.50 -13.13 -0.35
C THR A 256 -2.03 -14.57 -0.49
N GLN A 257 -2.86 -15.53 -0.09
CA GLN A 257 -2.55 -16.97 -0.16
C GLN A 257 -2.31 -17.45 -1.60
N SER A 258 -3.01 -16.90 -2.59
CA SER A 258 -2.84 -17.21 -4.02
C SER A 258 -1.77 -16.35 -4.71
N GLY A 259 -1.13 -15.43 -3.97
CA GLY A 259 -0.04 -14.58 -4.49
C GLY A 259 -0.48 -13.28 -5.14
N PHE A 260 -1.71 -12.80 -4.93
CA PHE A 260 -2.12 -11.46 -5.36
C PHE A 260 -1.35 -10.39 -4.59
N LEU A 261 -1.11 -9.24 -5.23
CA LEU A 261 -0.57 -8.03 -4.61
C LEU A 261 -1.65 -6.96 -4.53
N GLY A 262 -1.76 -6.29 -3.39
CA GLY A 262 -2.78 -5.26 -3.17
C GLY A 262 -2.40 -4.20 -2.14
N LEU A 263 -3.28 -3.19 -2.02
CA LEU A 263 -3.17 -2.05 -1.12
C LEU A 263 -4.51 -1.90 -0.38
N GLY A 264 -4.47 -1.69 0.94
CA GLY A 264 -5.67 -1.50 1.76
C GLY A 264 -5.41 -0.66 3.02
N PRO A 265 -6.40 -0.52 3.92
CA PRO A 265 -6.33 0.35 5.09
C PRO A 265 -5.39 -0.18 6.18
N ALA A 266 -4.90 0.71 7.06
CA ALA A 266 -4.08 0.33 8.22
C ALA A 266 -4.76 -0.64 9.19
N SER A 267 -6.09 -0.74 9.18
CA SER A 267 -6.84 -1.74 9.95
C SER A 267 -6.62 -3.18 9.49
N LEU A 268 -6.16 -3.43 8.25
CA LEU A 268 -5.99 -4.78 7.72
C LEU A 268 -4.88 -5.55 8.44
N LEU A 269 -5.10 -6.85 8.60
CA LEU A 269 -4.22 -7.78 9.31
C LEU A 269 -4.18 -9.14 8.60
N GLU A 270 -3.19 -9.96 8.96
CA GLU A 270 -3.13 -11.35 8.50
C GLU A 270 -4.39 -12.12 8.91
N GLY A 271 -4.87 -12.98 8.00
CA GLY A 271 -6.11 -13.73 8.15
C GLY A 271 -7.40 -12.96 7.82
N ASP A 272 -7.31 -11.69 7.40
CA ASP A 272 -8.46 -11.00 6.79
C ASP A 272 -8.73 -11.54 5.39
N THR A 273 -10.00 -11.55 4.99
CA THR A 273 -10.48 -12.13 3.73
C THR A 273 -10.93 -11.04 2.78
N ILE A 274 -10.51 -11.14 1.51
CA ILE A 274 -10.92 -10.23 0.44
C ILE A 274 -12.12 -10.85 -0.28
N PHE A 275 -13.13 -10.03 -0.53
CA PHE A 275 -14.35 -10.42 -1.23
C PHE A 275 -14.64 -9.49 -2.41
N LEU A 276 -15.24 -10.04 -3.46
CA LEU A 276 -15.85 -9.29 -4.55
C LEU A 276 -17.37 -9.24 -4.34
N ILE A 277 -17.96 -8.06 -4.50
CA ILE A 277 -19.41 -7.84 -4.36
C ILE A 277 -19.99 -7.63 -5.76
N PRO A 278 -21.08 -8.34 -6.15
CA PRO A 278 -21.78 -8.08 -7.41
C PRO A 278 -22.25 -6.63 -7.52
N GLY A 279 -21.91 -5.98 -8.64
CA GLY A 279 -22.18 -4.56 -8.85
C GLY A 279 -21.30 -3.58 -8.05
N GLY A 280 -20.38 -4.07 -7.21
CA GLY A 280 -19.32 -3.23 -6.64
C GLY A 280 -18.31 -2.80 -7.71
N SER A 281 -17.39 -1.92 -7.32
CA SER A 281 -16.27 -1.45 -8.15
C SER A 281 -14.88 -1.78 -7.55
N THR A 282 -14.85 -2.28 -6.32
CA THR A 282 -13.62 -2.63 -5.57
C THR A 282 -13.79 -3.94 -4.80
N PRO A 283 -12.71 -4.71 -4.63
CA PRO A 283 -12.59 -5.71 -3.59
C PRO A 283 -12.73 -5.07 -2.20
N ILE A 284 -13.44 -5.76 -1.30
CA ILE A 284 -13.64 -5.33 0.09
C ILE A 284 -12.95 -6.32 1.03
N ILE A 285 -12.25 -5.81 2.03
CA ILE A 285 -11.61 -6.58 3.10
C ILE A 285 -12.60 -6.78 4.26
N PHE A 286 -12.74 -8.02 4.69
CA PHE A 286 -13.58 -8.45 5.79
C PHE A 286 -12.78 -9.32 6.78
N ALA A 287 -12.87 -9.01 8.06
CA ALA A 287 -12.32 -9.84 9.14
C ALA A 287 -13.38 -10.83 9.62
N HIS A 288 -13.08 -12.13 9.70
CA HIS A 288 -14.01 -13.08 10.32
C HIS A 288 -14.19 -12.73 11.81
N ILE A 289 -15.41 -12.87 12.36
CA ILE A 289 -15.72 -12.47 13.74
C ILE A 289 -14.78 -13.13 14.76
N ASP A 290 -14.42 -14.39 14.59
CA ASP A 290 -13.46 -15.04 15.47
C ASP A 290 -12.10 -14.33 15.49
N ASN A 291 -11.64 -13.82 14.34
CA ASN A 291 -10.36 -13.12 14.24
C ASN A 291 -10.44 -11.77 14.95
N VAL A 292 -11.58 -11.07 14.86
CA VAL A 292 -11.86 -9.84 15.62
C VAL A 292 -11.84 -10.12 17.13
N LEU A 293 -12.51 -11.17 17.59
CA LEU A 293 -12.52 -11.59 18.99
C LEU A 293 -11.11 -11.93 19.49
N ARG A 294 -10.34 -12.75 18.74
CA ARG A 294 -8.95 -13.11 19.05
C ARG A 294 -8.04 -11.87 19.15
N ARG A 295 -8.16 -10.91 18.22
CA ARG A 295 -7.41 -9.63 18.25
C ARG A 295 -7.73 -8.84 19.53
N LYS A 296 -9.01 -8.71 19.88
CA LYS A 296 -9.45 -8.03 21.11
C LYS A 296 -8.93 -8.72 22.39
N ILE A 297 -8.93 -10.06 22.44
CA ILE A 297 -8.35 -10.83 23.55
C ILE A 297 -6.85 -10.55 23.71
N VAL A 298 -6.07 -10.55 22.62
CA VAL A 298 -4.63 -10.23 22.65
C VAL A 298 -4.38 -8.83 23.19
N ASP A 299 -5.17 -7.83 22.76
CA ASP A 299 -5.05 -6.45 23.24
C ASP A 299 -5.44 -6.30 24.72
N LEU A 300 -6.47 -7.01 25.20
CA LEU A 300 -6.83 -7.04 26.62
C LEU A 300 -5.72 -7.68 27.46
N ARG A 301 -5.18 -8.83 27.04
CA ARG A 301 -4.03 -9.50 27.71
C ARG A 301 -2.80 -8.57 27.77
N ARG A 302 -2.54 -7.79 26.71
CA ARG A 302 -1.46 -6.78 26.69
C ARG A 302 -1.70 -5.64 27.69
N ARG A 303 -2.96 -5.31 28.01
CA ARG A 303 -3.31 -4.30 29.02
C ARG A 303 -3.15 -4.84 30.45
N VAL A 304 -3.53 -6.10 30.71
CA VAL A 304 -3.35 -6.77 32.02
C VAL A 304 -1.89 -6.70 32.51
N GLY A 305 -0.93 -6.88 31.61
CA GLY A 305 0.50 -6.81 31.95
C GLY A 305 1.06 -5.40 32.24
N LYS A 306 0.33 -4.32 31.92
CA LYS A 306 0.84 -2.94 32.02
C LYS A 306 0.36 -2.24 33.30
N LYS A 307 1.16 -2.33 34.37
CA LYS A 307 0.92 -1.59 35.62
C LYS A 307 1.14 -0.07 35.44
N GLY A 308 0.05 0.66 35.25
CA GLY A 308 -0.17 2.01 35.78
C GLY A 308 0.84 3.12 35.46
N LEU A 309 0.70 3.75 34.29
CA LEU A 309 1.03 5.18 34.11
C LEU A 309 -0.28 5.98 33.99
N GLY A 310 -0.77 6.49 35.12
CA GLY A 310 -1.69 7.64 35.21
C GLY A 310 -3.19 7.48 34.91
N GLY A 311 -3.66 6.41 34.26
CA GLY A 311 -5.08 6.24 33.91
C GLY A 311 -5.95 5.53 34.95
N LYS A 312 -7.28 5.73 34.89
CA LYS A 312 -8.27 4.78 35.45
C LYS A 312 -8.23 3.50 34.61
N ILE A 313 -7.28 2.61 34.90
CA ILE A 313 -7.21 1.28 34.28
C ILE A 313 -8.32 0.42 34.90
N PRO A 314 -9.11 -0.34 34.11
CA PRO A 314 -10.04 -1.33 34.64
C PRO A 314 -9.32 -2.31 35.57
N SER A 315 -10.02 -2.94 36.52
CA SER A 315 -9.34 -3.92 37.38
C SER A 315 -8.83 -5.10 36.54
N THR A 316 -7.77 -5.76 37.00
CA THR A 316 -7.25 -6.97 36.34
C THR A 316 -8.35 -8.03 36.21
N GLU A 317 -9.18 -8.16 37.24
CA GLU A 317 -10.33 -9.06 37.29
C GLU A 317 -11.39 -8.74 36.21
N ASP A 318 -11.70 -7.45 35.99
CA ASP A 318 -12.60 -7.02 34.90
C ASP A 318 -12.06 -7.37 33.51
N LEU A 319 -10.74 -7.24 33.32
CA LEU A 319 -10.08 -7.56 32.04
C LEU A 319 -10.04 -9.07 31.80
N GLU A 320 -9.72 -9.86 32.82
CA GLU A 320 -9.72 -11.33 32.76
C GLU A 320 -11.12 -11.89 32.51
N LYS A 321 -12.14 -11.32 33.17
CA LYS A 321 -13.55 -11.63 32.89
C LYS A 321 -13.94 -11.33 31.44
N GLN A 322 -13.58 -10.15 30.92
CA GLN A 322 -13.83 -9.79 29.52
C GLN A 322 -13.11 -10.71 28.54
N ILE A 323 -11.89 -11.16 28.86
CA ILE A 323 -11.16 -12.15 28.04
C ILE A 323 -11.94 -13.46 27.97
N HIS A 324 -12.38 -14.00 29.12
CA HIS A 324 -13.16 -15.23 29.18
C HIS A 324 -14.52 -15.12 28.46
N GLU A 325 -15.21 -13.98 28.59
CA GLU A 325 -16.46 -13.70 27.86
C GLU A 325 -16.26 -13.63 26.33
N LEU A 326 -15.10 -13.16 25.85
CA LEU A 326 -14.79 -13.14 24.42
C LEU A 326 -14.34 -14.51 23.91
N GLU A 327 -13.60 -15.28 24.71
CA GLU A 327 -13.16 -16.64 24.37
C GLU A 327 -14.35 -17.59 24.21
N ALA A 328 -15.35 -17.50 25.09
CA ALA A 328 -16.58 -18.29 25.02
C ALA A 328 -17.45 -18.01 23.78
N ARG A 329 -17.17 -16.92 23.03
CA ARG A 329 -17.91 -16.52 21.83
C ARG A 329 -17.21 -16.88 20.51
N ILE A 330 -15.98 -17.39 20.58
CA ILE A 330 -15.25 -17.88 19.40
C ILE A 330 -15.95 -19.15 18.89
N GLY A 331 -16.34 -19.15 17.61
CA GLY A 331 -17.14 -20.21 16.98
C GLY A 331 -18.65 -20.10 17.23
N GLU A 332 -19.14 -19.07 17.94
CA GLU A 332 -20.58 -18.84 18.16
C GLU A 332 -21.29 -18.41 16.86
N LYS A 333 -20.59 -17.69 15.98
CA LYS A 333 -21.13 -17.10 14.75
C LYS A 333 -20.17 -17.26 13.58
N ASP A 334 -20.69 -17.69 12.44
CA ASP A 334 -20.01 -17.55 11.15
C ASP A 334 -20.42 -16.21 10.52
N GLY A 335 -19.44 -15.37 10.19
CA GLY A 335 -19.68 -14.05 9.62
C GLY A 335 -18.51 -13.11 9.83
N TYR A 336 -18.71 -11.84 9.48
CA TYR A 336 -17.63 -10.90 9.20
C TYR A 336 -17.85 -9.52 9.82
N GLN A 337 -16.74 -8.79 9.99
CA GLN A 337 -16.68 -7.37 10.27
C GLN A 337 -16.04 -6.66 9.07
N LEU A 338 -16.59 -5.51 8.66
CA LEU A 338 -15.97 -4.70 7.61
C LEU A 338 -14.62 -4.13 8.08
N VAL A 339 -13.58 -4.26 7.25
CA VAL A 339 -12.23 -3.71 7.53
C VAL A 339 -11.95 -2.48 6.65
N GLY A 340 -12.40 -2.52 5.39
CA GLY A 340 -12.33 -1.42 4.43
C GLY A 340 -12.18 -1.89 2.98
N GLU A 341 -11.98 -0.96 2.05
CA GLU A 341 -11.78 -1.24 0.62
C GLU A 341 -10.33 -1.67 0.32
N ALA A 342 -10.10 -2.36 -0.81
CA ALA A 342 -8.77 -2.70 -1.30
C ALA A 342 -8.61 -2.43 -2.80
N TYR A 343 -7.40 -2.06 -3.21
CA TYR A 343 -6.91 -2.27 -4.57
C TYR A 343 -6.24 -3.64 -4.65
N VAL A 344 -6.52 -4.41 -5.71
CA VAL A 344 -5.82 -5.66 -6.01
C VAL A 344 -5.47 -5.68 -7.50
N GLU A 345 -4.18 -5.77 -7.81
CA GLU A 345 -3.71 -5.84 -9.21
C GLU A 345 -4.11 -7.18 -9.83
N GLY A 346 -4.54 -7.17 -11.10
CA GLY A 346 -5.03 -8.39 -11.74
C GLY A 346 -6.44 -8.79 -11.32
N VAL A 347 -7.20 -7.87 -10.70
CA VAL A 347 -8.62 -8.04 -10.32
C VAL A 347 -9.45 -6.82 -10.71
N MET A 348 -8.89 -5.63 -10.48
CA MET A 348 -9.54 -4.33 -10.72
C MET A 348 -9.81 -4.02 -12.21
N GLN A 349 -9.27 -4.77 -13.17
CA GLN A 349 -9.54 -4.61 -14.61
C GLN A 349 -10.50 -5.70 -15.13
N GLY A 350 -11.10 -6.50 -14.23
CA GLY A 350 -12.07 -7.53 -14.55
C GLY A 350 -11.46 -8.91 -14.86
N GLU A 351 -10.21 -9.16 -14.51
CA GLU A 351 -9.46 -10.33 -14.99
C GLU A 351 -9.86 -11.66 -14.32
N VAL A 352 -10.51 -11.63 -13.15
CA VAL A 352 -10.89 -12.83 -12.35
C VAL A 352 -12.41 -13.09 -12.35
N VAL A 353 -13.18 -12.17 -12.94
CA VAL A 353 -14.65 -12.08 -12.91
C VAL A 353 -15.34 -13.42 -13.18
N ASP A 354 -15.09 -14.00 -14.36
CA ASP A 354 -15.82 -15.17 -14.88
C ASP A 354 -15.63 -16.42 -13.99
N SER A 355 -14.48 -16.53 -13.33
CA SER A 355 -14.15 -17.67 -12.46
C SER A 355 -14.80 -17.61 -11.07
N LEU A 356 -15.15 -16.41 -10.63
CA LEU A 356 -15.67 -16.13 -9.28
C LEU A 356 -17.19 -16.00 -9.25
N GLU A 357 -17.84 -15.87 -10.40
CA GLU A 357 -19.30 -15.82 -10.52
C GLU A 357 -19.97 -17.07 -9.92
N SER A 358 -19.40 -18.26 -10.17
CA SER A 358 -19.89 -19.53 -9.62
C SER A 358 -19.66 -19.70 -8.11
N GLN A 359 -18.94 -18.79 -7.47
CA GLN A 359 -18.56 -18.86 -6.04
C GLN A 359 -19.28 -17.81 -5.18
N ILE A 360 -20.22 -17.05 -5.75
CA ILE A 360 -21.05 -16.09 -5.01
C ILE A 360 -21.88 -16.83 -3.96
N ARG A 361 -21.74 -16.41 -2.71
CA ARG A 361 -22.49 -16.91 -1.56
C ARG A 361 -23.01 -15.74 -0.72
N ARG A 362 -24.05 -15.97 0.08
CA ARG A 362 -24.48 -14.99 1.09
C ARG A 362 -23.53 -15.05 2.29
N ILE A 363 -23.14 -13.88 2.78
CA ILE A 363 -22.34 -13.70 3.99
C ILE A 363 -23.05 -12.71 4.93
N ASP A 364 -22.79 -12.88 6.23
CA ASP A 364 -23.35 -12.05 7.29
C ASP A 364 -22.28 -11.07 7.79
N ILE A 365 -22.62 -9.78 7.85
CA ILE A 365 -21.73 -8.71 8.31
C ILE A 365 -22.36 -8.07 9.56
N PHE A 366 -21.65 -8.10 10.69
CA PHE A 366 -22.14 -7.70 12.03
C PHE A 366 -21.58 -6.36 12.52
#